data_AF-A0A0Q7WAM1-F1
#
_entry.id   AF-A0A0Q7WAM1-F1
#
_cell.length_a   1.000
_cell.length_b   1.000
_cell.length_c   1.000
_cell.angle_alpha   90.00
_cell.angle_beta   90.00
_cell.angle_gamma   90.00
#
_symmetry.space_group_name_H-M   'P 1'
#
loop_
_entity.id
_entity.type
_entity.pdbx_description
1 polymer ?
#
loop_
_entity_poly.entity_id
_entity_poly.type
_entity_poly.pdbx_seq_one_letter_code
_entity_poly.pdbx_strand_id
1 'polypeptide(L)'
;MLGCGGVSVRSLSAAPNNLPTDAVVLRVEVLENVFTDFRPKPDCPEGQQCIEFYGWAKYRARVREVISGDWDPVEVTFARLEHGSYVDKVTRDCYVILHPASPDFQSKLGVPFIAEKLLSNFFESDRAAIKDLLKGR
;
A
#
# COMPACT_ATOMS: atom_id res chain seq x y z
N MET A 1 -44.07 13.61 -2.65
CA MET A 1 -42.94 13.53 -1.70
C MET A 1 -41.91 12.60 -2.34
N LEU A 2 -40.85 13.12 -2.97
CA LEU A 2 -39.51 13.34 -2.36
C LEU A 2 -38.95 12.01 -1.81
N GLY A 3 -37.84 11.44 -2.26
CA GLY A 3 -36.86 11.78 -3.29
C GLY A 3 -35.90 10.59 -3.46
N CYS A 4 -35.38 10.36 -4.67
CA CYS A 4 -34.31 9.39 -4.87
C CYS A 4 -32.99 10.06 -4.46
N GLY A 5 -32.50 9.71 -3.27
CA GLY A 5 -31.19 10.09 -2.78
C GLY A 5 -30.12 9.48 -3.69
N GLY A 6 -29.45 10.33 -4.47
CA GLY A 6 -28.27 9.94 -5.22
C GLY A 6 -27.20 9.43 -4.29
N VAL A 7 -26.84 8.16 -4.42
CA VAL A 7 -25.64 7.60 -3.79
C VAL A 7 -24.45 8.23 -4.50
N SER A 8 -23.93 9.30 -3.92
CA SER A 8 -22.68 9.91 -4.32
C SER A 8 -21.58 8.88 -4.09
N VAL A 9 -21.14 8.22 -5.16
CA VAL A 9 -19.93 7.41 -5.18
C VAL A 9 -18.80 8.38 -4.88
N ARG A 10 -18.36 8.42 -3.61
CA ARG A 10 -17.18 9.17 -3.22
C ARG A 10 -15.99 8.56 -3.94
N SER A 11 -15.67 9.15 -5.08
CA SER A 11 -14.39 9.04 -5.75
C SER A 11 -13.30 9.15 -4.69
N LEU A 12 -12.55 8.07 -4.48
CA LEU A 12 -11.38 8.02 -3.60
C LEU A 12 -10.24 8.80 -4.24
N SER A 13 -10.43 10.11 -4.36
CA SER A 13 -9.34 11.07 -4.50
C SER A 13 -9.01 11.56 -3.09
N ALA A 14 -8.34 10.71 -2.32
CA ALA A 14 -7.83 11.11 -1.02
C ALA A 14 -6.53 11.90 -1.26
N ALA A 15 -6.65 13.21 -1.13
CA ALA A 15 -5.54 14.14 -0.90
C ALA A 15 -4.65 13.64 0.28
N PRO A 16 -3.38 14.06 0.36
CA PRO A 16 -2.43 13.63 1.39
C PRO A 16 -2.84 13.95 2.84
N ASN A 17 -3.91 14.73 3.06
CA ASN A 17 -4.37 15.16 4.39
C ASN A 17 -5.23 14.13 5.15
N ASN A 18 -5.40 12.91 4.63
CA ASN A 18 -6.18 11.84 5.28
C ASN A 18 -5.36 10.55 5.46
N LEU A 19 -4.06 10.66 5.72
CA LEU A 19 -3.33 9.49 6.21
C LEU A 19 -3.89 9.11 7.60
N PRO A 20 -4.22 7.83 7.84
CA PRO A 20 -4.52 7.33 9.17
C PRO A 20 -3.43 7.72 10.17
N THR A 21 -3.82 8.03 11.41
CA THR A 21 -2.91 8.55 12.44
C THR A 21 -1.75 7.61 12.77
N ASP A 22 -1.90 6.32 12.49
CA ASP A 22 -0.92 5.25 12.71
C ASP A 22 -0.15 4.85 11.44
N ALA A 23 -0.38 5.54 10.32
CA ALA A 23 0.31 5.25 9.07
C ALA A 23 1.74 5.82 9.07
N VAL A 24 2.69 5.01 8.58
CA VAL A 24 4.07 5.44 8.35
C VAL A 24 4.31 5.53 6.84
N VAL A 25 4.91 6.62 6.40
CA VAL A 25 5.25 6.83 4.98
C VAL A 25 6.76 6.83 4.83
N LEU A 26 7.28 5.88 4.05
CA LEU A 26 8.71 5.68 3.84
C LEU A 26 9.05 5.77 2.37
N ARG A 27 10.20 6.36 2.07
CA ARG A 27 10.89 6.15 0.79
C ARG A 27 11.85 4.99 0.95
N VAL A 28 11.74 3.99 0.09
CA VAL A 28 12.44 2.72 0.23
C VAL A 28 13.04 2.24 -1.08
N GLU A 29 14.03 1.36 -0.95
CA GLU A 29 14.55 0.51 -2.00
C GLU A 29 14.19 -0.94 -1.67
N VAL A 30 13.40 -1.61 -2.51
CA VAL A 30 13.09 -3.03 -2.33
C VAL A 30 14.32 -3.86 -2.63
N LEU A 31 14.69 -4.70 -1.66
CA LEU A 31 15.79 -5.65 -1.77
C LEU A 31 15.31 -7.02 -2.25
N GLU A 32 14.08 -7.37 -1.88
CA GLU A 32 13.51 -8.70 -2.11
C GLU A 32 11.97 -8.61 -2.18
N ASN A 33 11.38 -9.34 -3.13
CA ASN A 33 9.94 -9.56 -3.26
C ASN A 33 9.68 -11.06 -3.45
N VAL A 34 8.82 -11.64 -2.60
CA VAL A 34 8.40 -13.04 -2.69
C VAL A 34 6.88 -13.13 -2.65
N PHE A 35 6.30 -13.70 -3.71
CA PHE A 35 4.88 -14.07 -3.70
C PHE A 35 4.60 -15.12 -2.65
N THR A 36 3.47 -14.96 -1.96
CA THR A 36 2.98 -15.92 -0.98
C THR A 36 1.91 -16.82 -1.60
N ASP A 37 1.67 -17.95 -0.96
CA ASP A 37 0.52 -18.81 -1.26
C ASP A 37 -0.78 -18.30 -0.62
N PHE A 38 -0.71 -17.20 0.15
CA PHE A 38 -1.89 -16.58 0.74
C PHE A 38 -2.66 -15.82 -0.34
N ARG A 39 -3.88 -16.28 -0.60
CA ARG A 39 -4.82 -15.63 -1.51
C ARG A 39 -5.83 -14.81 -0.71
N PRO A 40 -6.32 -13.68 -1.24
CA PRO A 40 -7.50 -13.04 -0.66
C PRO A 40 -8.63 -14.08 -0.61
N LYS A 41 -9.25 -14.26 0.58
CA LYS A 41 -10.35 -15.21 0.79
C LYS A 41 -11.49 -14.95 -0.21
N PRO A 42 -12.32 -15.98 -0.51
CA PRO A 42 -13.50 -15.83 -1.37
C PRO A 42 -14.64 -15.00 -0.77
N ASP A 43 -14.50 -14.49 0.46
CA ASP A 43 -15.46 -13.56 1.09
C ASP A 43 -15.30 -12.15 0.49
N CYS A 44 -15.50 -12.06 -0.82
CA CYS A 44 -15.82 -10.77 -1.42
C CYS A 44 -17.15 -10.30 -0.84
N PRO A 45 -17.27 -9.01 -0.46
CA PRO A 45 -18.57 -8.44 -0.13
C PRO A 45 -19.57 -8.80 -1.23
N GLU A 46 -20.79 -9.22 -0.85
CA GLU A 46 -21.86 -9.56 -1.80
C GLU A 46 -21.93 -8.48 -2.90
N GLY A 47 -21.67 -8.88 -4.16
CA GLY A 47 -21.64 -7.98 -5.31
C GLY A 47 -20.27 -7.45 -5.76
N GLN A 48 -19.15 -7.90 -5.18
CA GLN A 48 -17.79 -7.60 -5.67
C GLN A 48 -17.11 -8.83 -6.27
N GLN A 49 -16.51 -8.68 -7.46
CA GLN A 49 -15.66 -9.71 -8.05
C GLN A 49 -14.33 -9.77 -7.28
N CYS A 50 -14.06 -10.90 -6.65
CA CYS A 50 -12.72 -11.24 -6.20
C CYS A 50 -11.86 -11.38 -7.45
N ILE A 51 -10.91 -10.48 -7.65
CA ILE A 51 -10.04 -10.53 -8.83
C ILE A 51 -9.07 -11.71 -8.62
N GLU A 52 -9.34 -12.84 -9.29
CA GLU A 52 -8.61 -14.11 -9.17
C GLU A 52 -7.09 -13.99 -9.33
N PHE A 53 -6.62 -12.92 -9.96
CA PHE A 53 -5.21 -12.69 -10.28
C PHE A 53 -4.42 -11.94 -9.21
N TYR A 54 -5.04 -11.52 -8.10
CA TYR A 54 -4.32 -10.83 -7.02
C TYR A 54 -3.78 -11.82 -5.98
N GLY A 55 -2.50 -11.66 -5.65
CA GLY A 55 -1.79 -12.42 -4.61
C GLY A 55 -1.12 -11.49 -3.61
N TRP A 56 -0.93 -11.99 -2.39
CA TRP A 56 -0.11 -11.29 -1.42
C TRP A 56 1.37 -11.54 -1.71
N ALA A 57 2.15 -10.47 -1.76
CA ALA A 57 3.59 -10.48 -1.91
C ALA A 57 4.23 -9.90 -0.64
N LYS A 58 5.31 -10.53 -0.15
CA LYS A 58 6.12 -10.02 0.95
C LYS A 58 7.32 -9.28 0.38
N TYR A 59 7.57 -8.13 0.95
CA TYR A 59 8.64 -7.24 0.59
C TYR A 59 9.60 -7.10 1.76
N ARG A 60 10.90 -7.11 1.45
CA ARG A 60 11.95 -6.59 2.33
C ARG A 60 12.60 -5.41 1.63
N ALA A 61 12.65 -4.28 2.30
CA ALA A 61 13.12 -3.04 1.71
C ALA A 61 14.05 -2.29 2.67
N ARG A 62 15.04 -1.61 2.11
CA ARG A 62 15.89 -0.67 2.83
C ARG A 62 15.18 0.68 2.90
N VAL A 63 15.09 1.24 4.10
CA VAL A 63 14.57 2.58 4.30
C VAL A 63 15.62 3.59 3.88
N ARG A 64 15.24 4.47 2.95
CA ARG A 64 16.10 5.56 2.46
C ARG A 64 15.76 6.87 3.16
N GLU A 65 14.48 7.06 3.45
CA GLU A 65 13.99 8.31 4.01
C GLU A 65 12.65 8.09 4.73
N VAL A 66 12.46 8.73 5.88
CA VAL A 66 11.16 8.81 6.54
C VAL A 66 10.45 10.05 6.02
N ILE A 67 9.28 9.88 5.40
CA ILE A 67 8.49 10.99 4.87
C ILE A 67 7.52 11.50 5.93
N SER A 68 6.88 10.57 6.66
CA SER A 68 5.93 10.86 7.74
C SER A 68 5.89 9.69 8.73
N GLY A 69 5.67 10.00 10.02
CA GLY A 69 5.63 9.04 11.12
C GLY A 69 7.00 8.78 11.75
N ASP A 70 7.03 7.93 12.77
CA ASP A 70 8.26 7.57 13.48
C ASP A 70 8.81 6.24 12.96
N TRP A 71 10.07 6.26 12.53
CA TRP A 71 10.76 5.06 12.06
C TRP A 71 12.27 5.17 12.26
N ASP A 72 12.86 4.17 12.90
CA ASP A 72 14.29 4.08 13.19
C ASP A 72 15.01 2.94 12.45
N PRO A 73 14.41 1.74 12.26
CA PRO A 73 15.08 0.64 11.58
C PRO A 73 15.52 0.95 10.14
N VAL A 74 16.71 0.48 9.76
CA VAL A 74 17.24 0.66 8.39
C VAL A 74 16.54 -0.21 7.34
N GLU A 75 15.82 -1.24 7.76
CA GLU A 75 15.04 -2.12 6.89
C GLU A 75 13.60 -2.22 7.40
N VAL A 76 12.69 -2.48 6.47
CA VAL A 76 11.27 -2.73 6.72
C VAL A 76 10.81 -3.95 5.94
N THR A 77 9.98 -4.76 6.59
CA THR A 77 9.25 -5.85 5.93
C THR A 77 7.76 -5.55 5.95
N PHE A 78 7.11 -5.69 4.80
CA PHE A 78 5.68 -5.47 4.66
C PHE A 78 5.11 -6.43 3.62
N ALA A 79 3.78 -6.57 3.61
CA ALA A 79 3.10 -7.26 2.52
C ALA A 79 2.19 -6.32 1.73
N ARG A 80 1.99 -6.64 0.46
CA ARG A 80 1.08 -5.92 -0.42
C ARG A 80 0.28 -6.91 -1.24
N LEU A 81 -1.00 -6.61 -1.45
CA LEU A 81 -1.84 -7.32 -2.41
C LEU A 81 -1.60 -6.75 -3.80
N GLU A 82 -1.17 -7.58 -4.74
CA GLU A 82 -0.84 -7.16 -6.11
C GLU A 82 -1.15 -8.24 -7.13
N HIS A 83 -1.32 -7.84 -8.40
CA HIS A 83 -1.62 -8.77 -9.50
C HIS A 83 -0.37 -9.30 -10.22
N GLY A 84 0.81 -8.81 -9.83
CA GLY A 84 2.07 -9.11 -10.50
C GLY A 84 3.23 -8.41 -9.82
N SER A 85 4.43 -9.00 -9.94
CA SER A 85 5.63 -8.38 -9.42
C SER A 85 6.01 -7.17 -10.25
N TYR A 86 6.46 -6.12 -9.59
CA TYR A 86 7.07 -4.99 -10.25
C TYR A 86 8.47 -5.33 -10.79
N VAL A 87 8.84 -4.71 -11.91
CA VAL A 87 10.23 -4.70 -12.37
C VAL A 87 11.09 -3.87 -11.42
N ASP A 88 12.37 -4.23 -11.28
CA ASP A 88 13.30 -3.55 -10.37
C ASP A 88 13.32 -2.03 -10.49
N LYS A 89 13.14 -1.50 -11.71
CA LYS A 89 13.13 -0.04 -11.95
C LYS A 89 12.04 0.69 -11.17
N VAL A 90 10.92 0.03 -10.91
CA VAL A 90 9.81 0.58 -10.12
C VAL A 90 10.15 0.60 -8.63
N THR A 91 10.86 -0.43 -8.16
CA THR A 91 11.03 -0.71 -6.72
C THR A 91 12.38 -0.30 -6.15
N ARG A 92 13.32 0.14 -7.00
CA ARG A 92 14.61 0.73 -6.58
C ARG A 92 14.47 2.06 -5.84
N ASP A 93 13.42 2.82 -6.14
CA ASP A 93 13.11 4.08 -5.49
C ASP A 93 11.59 4.28 -5.50
N CYS A 94 10.93 3.85 -4.43
CA CYS A 94 9.49 3.94 -4.29
C CYS A 94 9.09 4.47 -2.92
N TYR A 95 7.84 4.93 -2.84
CA TYR A 95 7.21 5.44 -1.62
C TYR A 95 6.16 4.43 -1.18
N VAL A 96 6.24 3.98 0.06
CA VAL A 96 5.29 3.05 0.64
C VAL A 96 4.51 3.72 1.77
N ILE A 97 3.19 3.49 1.77
CA ILE A 97 2.30 3.91 2.85
C ILE A 97 1.94 2.64 3.63
N LEU A 98 2.45 2.56 4.87
CA LEU A 98 2.40 1.37 5.70
C LEU A 98 1.40 1.56 6.84
N HIS A 99 0.60 0.51 7.05
CA HIS A 99 -0.29 0.38 8.21
C HIS A 99 0.09 -0.85 9.02
N PRO A 100 -0.09 -0.83 10.35
CA PRO A 100 0.05 -2.04 11.15
C PRO A 100 -0.81 -3.16 10.58
N ALA A 101 -0.21 -4.31 10.35
CA ALA A 101 -0.96 -5.49 9.96
C ALA A 101 -1.85 -5.94 11.13
N SER A 102 -3.08 -6.38 10.85
CA SER A 102 -3.90 -6.97 11.91
C SER A 102 -3.27 -8.27 12.43
N PRO A 103 -3.58 -8.72 13.66
CA PRO A 103 -2.99 -9.95 14.22
C PRO A 103 -3.15 -11.19 13.32
N ASP A 104 -4.28 -11.31 12.62
CA ASP A 104 -4.52 -12.40 11.66
C ASP A 104 -3.55 -12.35 10.47
N PHE A 105 -3.33 -11.15 9.92
CA PHE A 105 -2.39 -10.94 8.82
C PHE A 105 -0.94 -11.13 9.27
N GLN A 106 -0.57 -10.66 10.47
CA GLN A 106 0.77 -10.89 11.03
C GLN A 106 1.04 -12.39 11.19
N SER A 107 0.07 -13.16 11.68
CA SER A 107 0.20 -14.61 11.83
C SER A 107 0.38 -15.33 10.49
N LYS A 108 -0.43 -14.96 9.48
CA LYS A 108 -0.43 -15.64 8.16
C LYS A 108 0.73 -15.23 7.26
N LEU A 109 1.05 -13.94 7.25
CA LEU A 109 2.08 -13.38 6.36
C LEU A 109 3.41 -13.16 7.07
N GLY A 110 3.48 -13.24 8.40
CA GLY A 110 4.74 -13.05 9.13
C GLY A 110 5.37 -11.67 8.90
N VAL A 111 4.56 -10.66 8.62
CA VAL A 111 5.00 -9.27 8.42
C VAL A 111 4.27 -8.34 9.38
N PRO A 112 4.94 -7.32 9.92
CA PRO A 112 4.32 -6.36 10.85
C PRO A 112 3.44 -5.32 10.16
N PHE A 113 3.60 -5.10 8.84
CA PHE A 113 2.90 -4.04 8.10
C PHE A 113 2.26 -4.52 6.81
N ILE A 114 1.18 -3.84 6.43
CA ILE A 114 0.58 -3.92 5.10
C ILE A 114 0.79 -2.59 4.38
N ALA A 115 1.25 -2.65 3.14
CA ALA A 115 1.32 -1.49 2.27
C ALA A 115 -0.03 -1.27 1.59
N GLU A 116 -0.67 -0.14 1.88
CA GLU A 116 -1.86 0.31 1.14
C GLU A 116 -1.47 0.73 -0.28
N LYS A 117 -0.37 1.48 -0.39
CA LYS A 117 0.18 1.96 -1.66
C LYS A 117 1.68 1.75 -1.71
N LEU A 118 2.16 1.45 -2.90
CA LEU A 118 3.55 1.61 -3.30
C LEU A 118 3.50 2.44 -4.58
N LEU A 119 4.11 3.62 -4.50
CA LEU A 119 4.13 4.65 -5.54
C LEU A 119 5.54 4.75 -6.10
N SER A 120 5.68 4.90 -7.41
CA SER A 120 6.98 5.06 -8.05
C SER A 120 6.96 6.16 -9.09
N ASN A 121 8.01 6.99 -9.13
CA ASN A 121 8.19 8.00 -10.17
C ASN A 121 8.30 7.40 -11.59
N PHE A 122 8.53 6.07 -11.67
CA PHE A 122 8.46 5.31 -12.91
C PHE A 122 7.08 5.44 -13.58
N PHE A 123 5.99 5.38 -12.79
CA PHE A 123 4.64 5.55 -13.30
C PHE A 123 4.26 7.03 -13.29
N GLU A 124 3.82 7.55 -14.44
CA GLU A 124 3.40 8.95 -14.54
C GLU A 124 2.20 9.26 -13.64
N SER A 125 1.28 8.29 -13.50
CA SER A 125 0.09 8.38 -12.64
C SER A 125 0.42 8.65 -11.17
N ASP A 126 1.58 8.20 -10.69
CA ASP A 126 1.94 8.27 -9.27
C ASP A 126 2.57 9.61 -8.89
N ARG A 127 3.09 10.35 -9.87
CA ARG A 127 3.90 11.56 -9.64
C ARG A 127 3.14 12.64 -8.89
N ALA A 128 1.85 12.83 -9.20
CA ALA A 128 1.02 13.80 -8.50
C ALA A 128 0.85 13.43 -7.02
N ALA A 129 0.57 12.15 -6.74
CA ALA A 129 0.44 11.65 -5.38
C ALA A 129 1.77 11.75 -4.60
N ILE A 130 2.90 11.43 -5.22
CA ILE A 130 4.23 11.59 -4.62
C ILE A 130 4.50 13.07 -4.30
N LYS A 131 4.25 13.97 -5.25
CA LYS A 131 4.43 15.41 -5.03
C LYS A 131 3.60 15.90 -3.86
N ASP A 132 2.39 15.41 -3.72
CA ASP A 132 1.48 15.78 -2.65
C ASP A 132 1.92 15.20 -1.29
N LEU A 133 2.42 13.95 -1.24
CA LEU A 133 3.05 13.39 -0.03
C LEU A 133 4.22 14.24 0.46
N LEU A 134 5.04 14.75 -0.46
CA LEU A 134 6.25 15.52 -0.11
C LEU A 134 5.96 16.96 0.32
N LYS A 135 4.80 17.52 -0.02
CA LYS A 135 4.39 18.88 0.41
C LYS A 135 3.98 18.96 1.88
N GLY A 136 3.60 17.83 2.49
CA GLY A 136 3.17 17.76 3.88
C GLY A 136 4.31 17.68 4.90
N ARG A 137 5.56 17.88 4.46
CA ARG A 137 6.76 17.97 5.29
C ARG A 137 6.96 19.34 5.90
#